data_AF-A0A814F254-F1
#
_entry.id   AF-A0A814F254-F1
#
_cell.length_a   1.000
_cell.length_b   1.000
_cell.length_c   1.000
_cell.angle_alpha   90.00
_cell.angle_beta   90.00
_cell.angle_gamma   90.00
#
_symmetry.space_group_name_H-M   'P 1'
#
loop_
_entity.id
_entity.type
_entity.pdbx_description
1 polymer ?
#
loop_
_entity_poly.entity_id
_entity_poly.type
_entity_poly.pdbx_seq_one_letter_code
_entity_poly.pdbx_strand_id
1 'polypeptide(L)'
;MSLTANRGNNESGMRIRQFFNPMEIQSIDPLWSKSLKPGIEKLLSGFYNEPNFETLYRAAYTVVLFKHGQALYEKTRELIREHLNEKVRRRLFGLSSAEFLVTLKQAWDSYEKSMDMIRCILMYMDRVYVPERRVECVYDLGLSLFRESILFWTTRQYFTNSLLEMMTREQRGENIDRQVIEDISLMLTRLNINEGDCCDEDLQKKCFRYFFNNQVNTNSI
;
A
#
# COMPACT_ATOMS: atom_id res chain seq x y z
N MET A 1 -5.41 30.92 74.91
CA MET A 1 -5.20 31.95 73.86
C MET A 1 -3.89 31.58 73.16
N SER A 2 -3.96 30.92 72.00
CA SER A 2 -3.81 31.55 70.66
C SER A 2 -2.32 31.89 70.40
N LEU A 3 -1.60 31.44 69.36
CA LEU A 3 -1.90 30.81 68.08
C LEU A 3 -0.68 29.97 67.62
N THR A 4 -0.91 28.76 67.11
CA THR A 4 0.05 28.02 66.28
C THR A 4 -0.08 28.50 64.83
N ALA A 5 1.00 28.99 64.24
CA ALA A 5 1.07 29.35 62.83
C ALA A 5 1.20 28.09 61.97
N ASN A 6 0.07 27.62 61.42
CA ASN A 6 0.06 26.56 60.41
C ASN A 6 0.23 27.19 59.02
N ARG A 7 1.42 27.09 58.43
CA ARG A 7 1.66 27.39 57.01
C ARG A 7 1.12 26.23 56.19
N GLY A 8 -0.14 26.33 55.77
CA GLY A 8 -0.69 25.47 54.72
C GLY A 8 0.00 25.78 53.41
N ASN A 9 0.93 24.91 52.99
CA ASN A 9 1.55 25.01 51.69
C ASN A 9 0.66 24.32 50.64
N ASN A 10 0.49 25.03 49.54
CA ASN A 10 -0.20 24.63 48.32
C ASN A 10 0.23 23.25 47.83
N GLU A 11 -0.73 22.50 47.29
CA GLU A 11 -0.60 21.80 46.00
C GLU A 11 -1.95 21.20 45.59
N SER A 12 -2.92 22.08 45.31
CA SER A 12 -4.09 21.72 44.49
C SER A 12 -3.68 21.75 43.01
N GLY A 13 -2.58 21.07 42.67
CA GLY A 13 -2.29 20.71 41.29
C GLY A 13 -3.34 19.68 40.86
N MET A 14 -4.00 19.89 39.73
CA MET A 14 -4.79 18.85 39.09
C MET A 14 -3.92 17.59 39.04
N ARG A 15 -4.23 16.58 39.85
CA ARG A 15 -3.64 15.25 39.71
C ARG A 15 -4.10 14.74 38.36
N ILE A 16 -3.24 14.93 37.37
CA ILE A 16 -3.29 14.20 36.13
C ILE A 16 -3.30 12.74 36.56
N ARG A 17 -4.49 12.12 36.48
CA ARG A 17 -4.62 10.67 36.65
C ARG A 17 -3.57 10.07 35.75
N GLN A 18 -2.78 9.14 36.27
CA GLN A 18 -1.79 8.36 35.52
C GLN A 18 -2.40 8.08 34.14
N PHE A 19 -1.92 8.80 33.12
CA PHE A 19 -2.34 8.52 31.76
C PHE A 19 -2.04 7.04 31.57
N PHE A 20 -3.02 6.31 31.03
CA PHE A 20 -2.86 4.92 30.60
C PHE A 20 -1.40 4.69 30.22
N ASN A 21 -0.70 3.81 30.94
CA ASN A 21 0.62 3.36 30.52
C ASN A 21 0.46 2.99 29.04
N PRO A 22 1.07 3.71 28.09
CA PRO A 22 1.04 3.25 26.72
C PRO A 22 1.78 1.93 26.81
N MET A 23 1.08 0.81 26.66
CA MET A 23 1.74 -0.49 26.57
C MET A 23 2.83 -0.30 25.52
N GLU A 24 4.07 -0.32 25.99
CA GLU A 24 5.23 -0.21 25.14
C GLU A 24 5.12 -1.39 24.19
N ILE A 25 4.80 -1.13 22.92
CA ILE A 25 4.70 -2.20 21.94
C ILE A 25 6.12 -2.70 21.73
N GLN A 26 6.47 -3.76 22.47
CA GLN A 26 7.80 -4.37 22.43
C GLN A 26 8.09 -4.98 21.05
N SER A 27 7.04 -5.41 20.34
CA SER A 27 7.15 -5.94 18.97
C SER A 27 5.94 -5.59 18.12
N ILE A 28 6.19 -5.34 16.84
CA ILE A 28 5.20 -5.17 15.77
C ILE A 28 4.42 -6.48 15.47
N ASP A 29 4.99 -7.65 15.75
CA ASP A 29 4.49 -8.95 15.31
C ASP A 29 3.00 -9.23 15.63
N PRO A 30 2.45 -8.91 16.82
CA PRO A 30 1.03 -9.12 17.08
C PRO A 30 0.13 -8.25 16.20
N LEU A 31 0.45 -6.96 16.00
CA LEU A 31 -0.33 -6.06 15.13
C LEU A 31 -0.16 -6.42 13.66
N TRP A 32 1.06 -6.80 13.28
CA TRP A 32 1.37 -7.26 11.92
C TRP A 32 0.56 -8.51 11.58
N SER A 33 0.68 -9.56 12.38
CA SER A 33 0.11 -10.87 12.07
C SER A 33 -1.41 -10.88 12.19
N LYS A 34 -1.96 -10.16 13.18
CA LYS A 34 -3.41 -10.16 13.45
C LYS A 34 -4.20 -9.23 12.54
N SER A 35 -3.59 -8.12 12.09
CA SER A 35 -4.32 -7.06 11.41
C SER A 35 -3.69 -6.65 10.09
N LEU A 36 -2.44 -6.16 10.10
CA LEU A 36 -1.86 -5.53 8.91
C LEU A 36 -1.61 -6.52 7.77
N LYS A 37 -0.95 -7.65 8.05
CA LYS A 37 -0.66 -8.70 7.06
C LYS A 37 -1.94 -9.20 6.38
N PRO A 38 -2.95 -9.73 7.10
CA PRO A 38 -4.17 -10.24 6.44
C PRO A 38 -4.95 -9.13 5.73
N GLY A 39 -4.93 -7.91 6.24
CA GLY A 39 -5.55 -6.76 5.56
C GLY A 39 -4.89 -6.45 4.22
N ILE A 40 -3.56 -6.35 4.20
CA ILE A 40 -2.78 -6.07 2.99
C ILE A 40 -2.88 -7.23 1.99
N GLU A 41 -2.85 -8.49 2.45
CA GLU A 41 -3.03 -9.66 1.58
C GLU A 41 -4.39 -9.68 0.87
N LYS A 42 -5.46 -9.27 1.57
CA LYS A 42 -6.79 -9.13 0.98
C LYS A 42 -6.81 -8.06 -0.10
N LEU A 43 -6.18 -6.90 0.17
CA LEU A 43 -6.07 -5.83 -0.82
C LEU A 43 -5.31 -6.27 -2.06
N LEU A 44 -4.15 -6.90 -1.88
CA LEU A 44 -3.35 -7.43 -2.99
C LEU A 44 -4.11 -8.51 -3.78
N SER A 45 -4.98 -9.27 -3.12
CA SER A 45 -5.81 -10.30 -3.77
C SER A 45 -7.09 -9.75 -4.42
N GLY A 46 -7.35 -8.44 -4.34
CA GLY A 46 -8.51 -7.78 -4.96
C GLY A 46 -9.78 -7.73 -4.10
N PHE A 47 -9.74 -8.16 -2.84
CA PHE A 47 -10.89 -8.16 -1.92
C PHE A 47 -11.01 -6.82 -1.18
N TYR A 48 -11.32 -5.75 -1.90
CA TYR A 48 -11.28 -4.37 -1.37
C TYR A 48 -12.33 -4.03 -0.31
N ASN A 49 -13.44 -4.78 -0.24
CA ASN A 49 -14.56 -4.49 0.65
C ASN A 49 -14.45 -5.17 2.03
N GLU A 50 -13.56 -6.16 2.16
CA GLU A 50 -13.42 -6.94 3.38
C GLU A 50 -12.54 -6.34 4.48
N PRO A 51 -11.44 -5.62 4.19
CA PRO A 51 -10.59 -5.09 5.25
C PRO A 51 -11.25 -3.92 6.00
N ASN A 52 -11.14 -3.90 7.33
CA ASN A 52 -11.51 -2.75 8.13
C ASN A 52 -10.38 -1.70 8.07
N PHE A 53 -10.49 -0.75 7.13
CA PHE A 53 -9.46 0.26 6.87
C PHE A 53 -9.12 1.14 8.06
N GLU A 54 -10.09 1.49 8.89
CA GLU A 54 -9.83 2.28 10.09
C GLU A 54 -8.94 1.49 11.06
N THR A 55 -9.23 0.21 11.25
CA THR A 55 -8.43 -0.67 12.12
C THR A 55 -7.01 -0.85 11.55
N LEU A 56 -6.89 -1.02 10.22
CA LEU A 56 -5.59 -1.14 9.56
C LEU A 56 -4.77 0.15 9.66
N TYR A 57 -5.40 1.30 9.40
CA TYR A 57 -4.75 2.61 9.53
C TYR A 57 -4.30 2.87 10.98
N ARG A 58 -5.16 2.62 11.98
CA ARG A 58 -4.82 2.75 13.40
C ARG A 58 -3.67 1.82 13.79
N ALA A 59 -3.67 0.58 13.31
CA ALA A 59 -2.59 -0.36 13.56
C ALA A 59 -1.26 0.15 12.96
N ALA A 60 -1.26 0.57 11.69
CA ALA A 60 -0.07 1.10 11.02
C ALA A 60 0.45 2.38 11.70
N TYR A 61 -0.45 3.31 12.03
CA TYR A 61 -0.13 4.53 12.78
C TYR A 61 0.55 4.20 14.11
N THR A 62 -0.02 3.27 14.87
CA THR A 62 0.48 2.85 16.18
C THR A 62 1.90 2.30 16.06
N VAL A 63 2.16 1.44 15.07
CA VAL A 63 3.47 0.84 14.82
C VAL A 63 4.54 1.90 14.52
N VAL A 64 4.23 2.86 13.65
CA VAL A 64 5.16 3.95 13.30
C VAL A 64 5.36 4.90 14.49
N LEU A 65 4.31 5.19 15.25
CA LEU A 65 4.36 6.03 16.45
C LEU A 65 5.32 5.44 17.50
N PHE A 66 5.29 4.12 17.70
CA PHE A 66 6.21 3.41 18.60
C PHE A 66 7.56 3.07 17.96
N LYS A 67 7.98 3.83 16.93
CA LYS A 67 9.32 3.75 16.29
C LYS A 67 9.66 2.42 15.61
N HIS A 68 8.65 1.61 15.29
CA HIS A 68 8.81 0.35 14.53
C HIS A 68 8.57 0.53 13.02
N GLY A 69 8.72 1.74 12.49
CA GLY A 69 8.47 2.05 11.07
C GLY A 69 9.34 1.25 10.10
N GLN A 70 10.60 0.97 10.45
CA GLN A 70 11.50 0.18 9.60
C GLN A 70 11.02 -1.26 9.45
N ALA A 71 10.61 -1.89 10.56
CA ALA A 71 10.10 -3.25 10.53
C ALA A 71 8.79 -3.34 9.73
N LEU A 72 7.92 -2.33 9.82
CA LEU A 72 6.70 -2.26 9.02
C LEU A 72 7.00 -2.12 7.52
N TYR A 73 7.91 -1.20 7.16
CA TYR A 73 8.29 -0.97 5.78
C TYR A 73 8.84 -2.25 5.13
N GLU A 74 9.79 -2.92 5.78
CA GLU A 74 10.40 -4.14 5.23
C GLU A 74 9.42 -5.31 5.18
N LYS A 75 8.57 -5.49 6.20
CA LYS A 75 7.53 -6.54 6.18
C LYS A 75 6.49 -6.30 5.07
N THR A 76 6.09 -5.05 4.84
CA THR A 76 5.20 -4.70 3.71
C THR A 76 5.88 -4.94 2.37
N ARG A 77 7.15 -4.54 2.23
CA ARG A 77 7.95 -4.77 1.03
C ARG A 77 8.01 -6.26 0.67
N GLU A 78 8.32 -7.10 1.65
CA GLU A 78 8.42 -8.53 1.45
C GLU A 78 7.08 -9.16 1.11
N LEU A 79 6.00 -8.74 1.77
CA LEU A 79 4.65 -9.23 1.48
C LEU A 79 4.20 -8.91 0.05
N ILE A 80 4.48 -7.70 -0.43
CA ILE A 80 4.19 -7.28 -1.82
C ILE A 80 5.03 -8.10 -2.80
N ARG A 81 6.33 -8.27 -2.52
CA ARG A 81 7.25 -9.07 -3.34
C ARG A 81 6.80 -10.53 -3.45
N GLU A 82 6.45 -11.17 -2.33
CA GLU A 82 5.93 -12.53 -2.28
C GLU A 82 4.65 -12.64 -3.12
N HIS A 83 3.71 -11.69 -2.97
CA HIS A 83 2.49 -11.68 -3.78
C HIS A 83 2.77 -11.59 -5.29
N LEU A 84 3.68 -10.70 -5.72
CA LEU A 84 4.02 -10.53 -7.14
C LEU A 84 4.66 -11.79 -7.71
N ASN A 85 5.62 -12.38 -6.98
CA ASN A 85 6.35 -13.57 -7.43
C ASN A 85 5.49 -14.83 -7.40
N GLU A 86 4.66 -14.99 -6.35
CA GLU A 86 3.89 -16.20 -6.17
C GLU A 86 2.51 -16.13 -6.80
N LYS A 87 1.81 -15.00 -6.83
CA LYS A 87 0.45 -14.97 -7.39
C LYS A 87 0.44 -14.43 -8.81
N VAL A 88 1.04 -13.27 -9.03
CA VAL A 88 0.99 -12.59 -10.34
C VAL A 88 1.83 -13.33 -11.37
N ARG A 89 3.12 -13.59 -11.07
CA ARG A 89 4.03 -14.25 -12.02
C ARG A 89 3.58 -15.67 -12.36
N ARG A 90 3.03 -16.44 -11.41
CA ARG A 90 2.46 -17.78 -11.70
C ARG A 90 1.27 -17.70 -12.65
N ARG A 91 0.39 -16.70 -12.53
CA ARG A 91 -0.75 -16.50 -13.45
C ARG A 91 -0.31 -16.18 -14.87
N LEU A 92 0.83 -15.51 -15.02
CA LEU A 92 1.38 -15.13 -16.33
C LEU A 92 2.18 -16.25 -17.01
N PHE A 93 2.55 -17.30 -16.26
CA PHE A 93 3.42 -18.35 -16.78
C PHE A 93 2.68 -19.29 -17.73
N GLY A 94 3.27 -19.53 -18.91
CA GLY A 94 2.75 -20.50 -19.90
C GLY A 94 1.59 -20.01 -20.76
N LEU A 95 1.24 -18.73 -20.70
CA LEU A 95 0.23 -18.12 -21.57
C LEU A 95 0.75 -17.93 -23.00
N SER A 96 -0.15 -17.76 -23.96
CA SER A 96 0.19 -17.24 -25.30
C SER A 96 0.45 -15.72 -25.27
N SER A 97 1.09 -15.16 -26.30
CA SER A 97 1.41 -13.73 -26.36
C SER A 97 0.18 -12.82 -26.18
N ALA A 98 -0.97 -13.18 -26.76
CA ALA A 98 -2.20 -12.40 -26.64
C ALA A 98 -2.80 -12.51 -25.23
N GLU A 99 -2.92 -13.73 -24.69
CA GLU A 99 -3.46 -13.97 -23.34
C GLU A 99 -2.57 -13.37 -22.25
N PHE A 100 -1.26 -13.39 -22.47
CA PHE A 100 -0.27 -12.80 -21.58
C PHE A 100 -0.49 -11.30 -21.43
N LEU A 101 -0.64 -10.54 -22.51
CA LEU A 101 -0.83 -9.08 -22.42
C LEU A 101 -2.17 -8.72 -21.75
N VAL A 102 -3.25 -9.43 -22.06
CA VAL A 102 -4.55 -9.20 -21.44
C VAL A 102 -4.50 -9.49 -19.94
N THR A 103 -3.91 -10.63 -19.56
CA THR A 103 -3.78 -11.05 -18.15
C THR A 103 -2.85 -10.11 -17.38
N LEU A 104 -1.78 -9.64 -18.03
CA LEU A 104 -0.86 -8.67 -17.47
C LEU A 104 -1.55 -7.34 -17.19
N LYS A 105 -2.34 -6.81 -18.14
CA LYS A 105 -3.13 -5.60 -17.94
C LYS A 105 -4.08 -5.77 -16.74
N GLN A 106 -4.84 -6.86 -16.69
CA GLN A 106 -5.76 -7.11 -15.58
C GLN A 106 -5.05 -7.20 -14.23
N ALA A 107 -3.88 -7.85 -14.20
CA ALA A 107 -3.06 -7.92 -13.01
C ALA A 107 -2.52 -6.54 -12.60
N TRP A 108 -2.10 -5.73 -13.57
CA TRP A 108 -1.67 -4.35 -13.35
C TRP A 108 -2.79 -3.47 -12.80
N ASP A 109 -3.96 -3.44 -13.42
CA ASP A 109 -5.09 -2.62 -12.98
C ASP A 109 -5.53 -2.96 -11.55
N SER A 110 -5.54 -4.27 -11.23
CA SER A 110 -5.81 -4.71 -9.87
C SER A 110 -4.69 -4.28 -8.91
N TYR A 111 -3.43 -4.45 -9.30
CA TYR A 111 -2.28 -4.12 -8.47
C TYR A 111 -2.17 -2.63 -8.19
N GLU A 112 -2.35 -1.78 -9.20
CA GLU A 112 -2.35 -0.32 -9.09
C GLU A 112 -3.39 0.14 -8.05
N LYS A 113 -4.61 -0.39 -8.15
CA LYS A 113 -5.67 -0.13 -7.17
C LYS A 113 -5.32 -0.64 -5.78
N SER A 114 -4.75 -1.84 -5.65
CA SER A 114 -4.27 -2.36 -4.36
C SER A 114 -3.22 -1.44 -3.75
N MET A 115 -2.29 -0.92 -4.56
CA MET A 115 -1.23 -0.02 -4.10
C MET A 115 -1.76 1.33 -3.63
N ASP A 116 -2.75 1.91 -4.32
CA ASP A 116 -3.43 3.12 -3.84
C ASP A 116 -4.03 2.91 -2.44
N MET A 117 -4.68 1.76 -2.23
CA MET A 117 -5.31 1.43 -0.95
C MET A 117 -4.28 1.17 0.16
N ILE A 118 -3.18 0.48 -0.17
CA ILE A 118 -2.08 0.23 0.77
C ILE A 118 -1.39 1.54 1.17
N ARG A 119 -1.13 2.43 0.20
CA ARG A 119 -0.63 3.80 0.47
C ARG A 119 -1.55 4.54 1.42
N CYS A 120 -2.86 4.43 1.24
CA CYS A 120 -3.83 5.09 2.12
C CYS A 120 -3.82 4.53 3.55
N ILE A 121 -3.62 3.22 3.73
CA ILE A 121 -3.44 2.61 5.06
C ILE A 121 -2.11 3.02 5.69
N LEU A 122 -1.03 3.07 4.91
CA LEU A 122 0.33 3.35 5.36
C LEU A 122 0.69 4.84 5.28
N MET A 123 -0.29 5.73 5.14
CA MET A 123 -0.10 7.17 4.95
C MET A 123 0.81 7.81 6.00
N TYR A 124 0.69 7.40 7.26
CA TYR A 124 1.54 7.95 8.34
C TYR A 124 3.00 7.49 8.21
N MET A 125 3.26 6.31 7.64
CA MET A 125 4.61 5.83 7.33
C MET A 125 5.26 6.71 6.25
N ASP A 126 4.52 7.04 5.19
CA ASP A 126 4.99 7.94 4.13
C ASP A 126 5.29 9.35 4.63
N ARG A 127 4.54 9.83 5.63
CA ARG A 127 4.72 11.20 6.17
C ARG A 127 5.86 11.31 7.18
N VAL A 128 6.11 10.25 7.96
CA VAL A 128 7.05 10.31 9.10
C VAL A 128 8.31 9.51 8.83
N TYR A 129 8.16 8.23 8.48
CA TYR A 129 9.28 7.32 8.37
C TYR A 129 10.07 7.50 7.07
N VAL A 130 9.38 7.67 5.95
CA VAL A 130 10.00 7.76 4.61
C VAL A 130 10.96 8.96 4.50
N PRO A 131 10.59 10.20 4.90
CA PRO A 131 11.49 11.35 4.86
C PRO A 131 12.64 11.23 5.86
N GLU A 132 12.38 10.65 7.05
CA GLU A 132 13.38 10.44 8.09
C GLU A 132 14.49 9.48 7.63
N ARG A 133 14.14 8.41 6.91
CA ARG A 133 15.08 7.39 6.44
C ARG A 133 15.55 7.57 4.99
N ARG A 134 14.99 8.54 4.25
CA ARG A 134 15.29 8.79 2.83
C ARG A 134 15.12 7.54 1.95
N VAL A 135 14.03 6.81 2.19
CA VAL A 135 13.63 5.65 1.37
C VAL A 135 12.56 6.05 0.36
N GLU A 136 12.20 5.15 -0.56
CA GLU A 136 11.06 5.34 -1.47
C GLU A 136 9.75 5.42 -0.68
N CYS A 137 8.76 6.16 -1.18
CA CYS A 137 7.42 6.09 -0.60
C CYS A 137 6.76 4.75 -0.93
N VAL A 138 5.72 4.38 -0.19
CA VAL A 138 5.07 3.05 -0.32
C VAL A 138 4.58 2.77 -1.74
N TYR A 139 4.05 3.79 -2.41
CA TYR A 139 3.54 3.63 -3.77
C TYR A 139 4.68 3.38 -4.76
N ASP A 140 5.72 4.22 -4.72
CA ASP A 140 6.89 4.09 -5.60
C ASP A 140 7.63 2.78 -5.34
N LEU A 141 7.73 2.35 -4.08
CA LEU A 141 8.24 1.02 -3.72
C LEU A 141 7.44 -0.08 -4.44
N GLY A 142 6.11 0.01 -4.45
CA GLY A 142 5.25 -0.94 -5.15
C GLY A 142 5.52 -0.96 -6.66
N LEU A 143 5.65 0.22 -7.28
CA LEU A 143 6.02 0.33 -8.70
C LEU A 143 7.38 -0.31 -8.99
N SER A 144 8.39 0.00 -8.17
CA SER A 144 9.73 -0.58 -8.25
C SER A 144 9.70 -2.10 -8.12
N LEU A 145 8.91 -2.64 -7.18
CA LEU A 145 8.74 -4.09 -7.00
C LEU A 145 8.00 -4.74 -8.17
N PHE A 146 6.92 -4.13 -8.70
CA PHE A 146 6.22 -4.66 -9.86
C PHE A 146 7.14 -4.73 -11.08
N ARG A 147 7.91 -3.66 -11.31
CA ARG A 147 8.93 -3.63 -12.37
C ARG A 147 9.99 -4.71 -12.18
N GLU A 148 10.51 -4.90 -10.96
CA GLU A 148 11.51 -5.92 -10.67
C GLU A 148 10.97 -7.36 -10.87
N SER A 149 9.77 -7.63 -10.37
CA SER A 149 9.16 -8.97 -10.43
C SER A 149 8.65 -9.35 -11.82
N ILE A 150 8.10 -8.39 -12.57
CA ILE A 150 7.39 -8.65 -13.83
C ILE A 150 8.23 -8.26 -15.06
N LEU A 151 9.05 -7.21 -14.99
CA LEU A 151 9.84 -6.75 -16.14
C LEU A 151 11.30 -7.20 -16.14
N PHE A 152 11.75 -7.94 -15.11
CA PHE A 152 13.15 -8.37 -14.99
C PHE A 152 13.33 -9.90 -15.19
N TRP A 153 14.53 -10.28 -15.64
CA TRP A 153 15.09 -11.65 -15.90
C TRP A 153 14.38 -12.58 -16.89
N THR A 154 13.20 -13.15 -16.57
CA THR A 154 12.60 -14.25 -17.38
C THR A 154 11.45 -13.77 -18.26
N THR A 155 10.68 -12.82 -17.74
CA THR A 155 9.49 -12.30 -18.42
C THR A 155 9.85 -11.18 -19.40
N ARG A 156 11.01 -10.50 -19.26
CA ARG A 156 11.35 -9.36 -20.12
C ARG A 156 11.41 -9.70 -21.61
N GLN A 157 12.10 -10.79 -21.95
CA GLN A 157 12.25 -11.20 -23.35
C GLN A 157 10.94 -11.72 -23.90
N TYR A 158 10.21 -12.51 -23.11
CA TYR A 158 8.87 -12.97 -23.47
C TYR A 158 7.90 -11.79 -23.65
N PHE A 159 7.82 -10.86 -22.70
CA PHE A 159 7.03 -9.63 -22.76
C PHE A 159 7.35 -8.81 -24.01
N THR A 160 8.63 -8.57 -24.28
CA THR A 160 9.07 -7.78 -25.45
C THR A 160 8.68 -8.50 -26.74
N ASN A 161 8.91 -9.80 -26.83
CA ASN A 161 8.54 -10.61 -27.99
C ASN A 161 7.01 -10.64 -28.18
N SER A 162 6.24 -10.84 -27.11
CA SER A 162 4.78 -10.86 -27.16
C SER A 162 4.19 -9.50 -27.57
N LEU A 163 4.76 -8.40 -27.07
CA LEU A 163 4.34 -7.05 -27.46
C LEU A 163 4.66 -6.77 -28.95
N LEU A 164 5.87 -7.12 -29.40
CA LEU A 164 6.28 -6.96 -30.80
C LEU A 164 5.45 -7.85 -31.75
N GLU A 165 5.15 -9.08 -31.33
CA GLU A 165 4.30 -10.00 -32.07
C GLU A 165 2.90 -9.41 -32.26
N MET A 166 2.31 -8.88 -31.19
CA MET A 166 0.98 -8.25 -31.23
C MET A 166 0.97 -7.01 -32.13
N MET A 167 1.99 -6.15 -32.06
CA MET A 167 2.15 -5.00 -32.98
C MET A 167 2.32 -5.44 -34.44
N THR A 168 3.10 -6.50 -34.69
CA THR A 168 3.34 -7.01 -36.05
C THR A 168 2.08 -7.60 -36.66
N ARG A 169 1.28 -8.30 -35.86
CA ARG A 169 0.00 -8.88 -36.30
C ARG A 169 -1.04 -7.78 -36.57
N GLU A 170 -1.05 -6.70 -35.78
CA GLU A 170 -1.87 -5.51 -36.05
C GLU A 170 -1.51 -4.91 -37.43
N GLN A 171 -0.22 -4.74 -37.71
CA GLN A 171 0.25 -4.21 -39.01
C GLN A 171 -0.11 -5.09 -40.20
N ARG A 172 -0.37 -6.38 -39.98
CA ARG A 172 -0.82 -7.33 -41.01
C ARG A 172 -2.35 -7.29 -41.24
N GLY A 173 -3.07 -6.46 -40.51
CA GLY A 173 -4.52 -6.33 -40.60
C GLY A 173 -5.29 -7.42 -39.86
N GLU A 174 -4.67 -8.14 -38.93
CA GLU A 174 -5.37 -9.06 -38.04
C GLU A 174 -6.20 -8.25 -37.01
N ASN A 175 -7.41 -8.72 -36.69
CA ASN A 175 -8.30 -8.04 -35.76
C ASN A 175 -7.80 -8.22 -34.31
N ILE A 176 -6.92 -7.31 -33.88
CA ILE A 176 -6.33 -7.27 -32.54
C ILE A 176 -6.93 -6.11 -31.76
N ASP A 177 -7.11 -6.32 -30.46
CA ASP A 177 -7.53 -5.27 -29.55
C ASP A 177 -6.38 -4.27 -29.32
N ARG A 178 -6.39 -3.19 -30.11
CA ARG A 178 -5.44 -2.07 -30.01
C ARG A 178 -5.42 -1.43 -28.61
N GLN A 179 -6.53 -1.50 -27.89
CA GLN A 179 -6.64 -0.94 -26.54
C GLN A 179 -5.64 -1.60 -25.58
N VAL A 180 -5.40 -2.91 -25.71
CA VAL A 180 -4.46 -3.63 -24.84
C VAL A 180 -3.02 -3.12 -25.03
N ILE A 181 -2.61 -2.80 -26.26
CA ILE A 181 -1.27 -2.28 -26.54
C ILE A 181 -1.12 -0.87 -25.97
N GLU A 182 -2.14 -0.02 -26.12
CA GLU A 182 -2.15 1.34 -25.57
C GLU A 182 -2.11 1.32 -24.03
N ASP A 183 -2.91 0.45 -23.39
CA ASP A 183 -2.95 0.32 -21.93
C ASP A 183 -1.61 -0.19 -21.35
N ILE A 184 -1.00 -1.19 -22.00
CA ILE A 184 0.33 -1.69 -21.60
C ILE A 184 1.41 -0.62 -21.80
N SER A 185 1.31 0.20 -22.84
CA SER A 185 2.23 1.32 -23.06
C SER A 185 2.08 2.40 -21.98
N LEU A 186 0.85 2.68 -21.54
CA LEU A 186 0.57 3.58 -20.42
C LEU A 186 1.13 3.02 -19.11
N MET A 187 0.94 1.72 -18.84
CA MET A 187 1.55 1.03 -17.70
C MET A 187 3.07 1.19 -17.69
N LEU A 188 3.75 0.93 -18.83
CA LEU A 188 5.21 1.07 -18.93
C LEU A 188 5.67 2.51 -18.66
N THR A 189 4.89 3.49 -19.09
CA THR A 189 5.17 4.90 -18.81
C THR A 189 5.09 5.17 -17.31
N ARG A 190 4.04 4.69 -16.63
CA ARG A 190 3.90 4.82 -15.17
C ARG A 190 5.04 4.16 -14.40
N LEU A 191 5.47 2.96 -14.82
CA LEU A 191 6.60 2.23 -14.22
C LEU A 191 7.97 2.90 -14.43
N ASN A 192 8.06 3.86 -15.36
CA ASN A 192 9.28 4.63 -15.65
C ASN A 192 9.33 5.99 -14.95
N ILE A 193 8.22 6.50 -14.38
CA ILE A 193 8.19 7.78 -13.66
C ILE A 193 8.65 7.54 -12.21
N ASN A 194 9.95 7.38 -12.00
CA ASN A 194 10.55 7.27 -10.66
C ASN A 194 11.61 8.36 -10.42
N GLU A 195 11.27 9.63 -10.63
CA GLU A 195 12.04 10.74 -10.07
C GLU A 195 11.10 11.87 -9.61
N GLY A 196 10.58 11.78 -8.37
CA GLY A 196 10.40 12.98 -7.55
C GLY A 196 8.99 13.39 -7.08
N ASP A 197 7.89 12.83 -7.60
CA ASP A 197 6.55 13.27 -7.19
C ASP A 197 5.99 12.45 -6.02
N CYS A 198 6.66 12.55 -4.86
CA CYS A 198 6.17 11.92 -3.65
C CYS A 198 5.07 12.78 -2.99
N CYS A 199 3.95 12.12 -2.72
CA CYS A 199 2.83 12.60 -1.89
C CYS A 199 1.95 13.73 -2.46
N ASP A 200 1.17 13.39 -3.48
CA ASP A 200 -0.08 14.11 -3.79
C ASP A 200 -1.06 14.08 -2.58
N GLU A 201 -1.27 15.24 -1.94
CA GLU A 201 -2.25 15.46 -0.86
C GLU A 201 -3.69 15.23 -1.30
N ASP A 202 -4.01 15.36 -2.60
CA ASP A 202 -5.38 15.21 -3.09
C ASP A 202 -5.82 13.74 -3.14
N LEU A 203 -4.90 12.81 -3.36
CA LEU A 203 -5.16 11.37 -3.25
C LEU A 203 -5.49 10.97 -1.80
N GLN A 204 -4.83 11.58 -0.81
CA GLN A 204 -5.15 11.35 0.61
C GLN A 204 -6.57 11.82 0.95
N LYS A 205 -6.99 13.00 0.46
CA LYS A 205 -8.37 13.49 0.63
C LYS A 205 -9.40 12.59 -0.06
N LYS A 206 -9.09 12.09 -1.26
CA LYS A 206 -9.95 11.17 -2.02
C LYS A 206 -10.13 9.84 -1.28
N CYS A 207 -9.05 9.23 -0.81
CA CYS A 207 -9.10 8.02 0.01
C CYS A 207 -9.89 8.23 1.29
N PHE A 208 -9.60 9.30 2.04
CA PHE A 208 -10.34 9.61 3.27
C PHE A 208 -11.84 9.75 2.98
N ARG A 209 -12.22 10.53 1.95
CA ARG A 209 -13.63 10.72 1.58
C ARG A 209 -14.32 9.41 1.16
N TYR A 210 -13.62 8.53 0.44
CA TYR A 210 -14.15 7.22 0.06
C TYR A 210 -14.42 6.33 1.28
N PHE A 211 -13.52 6.31 2.27
CA PHE A 211 -13.71 5.52 3.49
C PHE A 211 -14.83 6.06 4.40
N PHE A 212 -14.93 7.38 4.57
CA PHE A 212 -15.94 7.97 5.47
C PHE A 212 -17.35 7.99 4.87
N ASN A 213 -17.51 8.11 3.55
CA ASN A 213 -18.84 8.10 2.92
C ASN A 213 -19.51 6.72 2.92
N ASN A 214 -18.72 5.63 2.94
CA ASN A 214 -19.26 4.26 2.94
C ASN A 214 -19.69 3.75 4.34
N GLN A 215 -19.44 4.52 5.41
CA GLN A 215 -19.94 4.21 6.76
C GLN A 215 -21.27 4.93 7.09
N VAL A 216 -21.67 5.92 6.29
CA VAL A 216 -22.93 6.67 6.51
C VAL A 216 -24.12 6.02 5.81
N ASN A 217 -23.88 5.20 4.77
CA ASN A 217 -24.94 4.54 3.99
C ASN A 217 -25.37 3.15 4.51
N THR A 218 -24.87 2.70 5.67
CA THR A 218 -25.23 1.39 6.26
C THR A 218 -26.07 1.47 7.53
N ASN A 219 -26.46 2.67 7.99
CA ASN A 219 -27.35 2.86 9.15
C ASN A 219 -28.73 3.41 8.77
N SER A 220 -29.29 2.96 7.65
CA SER A 220 -30.67 3.24 7.27
C SER A 220 -31.35 1.98 6.76
N ILE A 221 -31.52 1.01 7.66
CA ILE A 221 -32.62 0.04 7.66
C ILE A 221 -33.07 -0.12 9.11
#